data_AF-A0A8B7P4C0-F1
#
_entry.id   AF-A0A8B7P4C0-F1
#
_cell.length_a   1.000
_cell.length_b   1.000
_cell.length_c   1.000
_cell.angle_alpha   90.00
_cell.angle_beta   90.00
_cell.angle_gamma   90.00
#
_symmetry.space_group_name_H-M   'P 1'
#
loop_
_entity.id
_entity.type
_entity.pdbx_description
1 polymer ?
#
loop_
_entity_poly.entity_id
_entity_poly.type
_entity_poly.pdbx_seq_one_letter_code
_entity_poly.pdbx_strand_id
1 'polypeptide(L)'
;MLRDYLRMEYICKRKRNDRTFTRETLKGAVPCVPKQTNFIDCGLYTLQFTESFFRQPLKDYRFPISSIVNWFDEAIVAGKRKAIARLIKTLMDEYNPNNNFILPPISFSTPGERPKKVRRKM
;
A
#
# COMPACT_ATOMS: atom_id res chain seq x y z
N MET A 1 3.28 21.06 1.24
CA MET A 1 2.40 20.23 2.11
C MET A 1 3.20 19.33 3.07
N LEU A 2 3.94 18.29 2.65
CA LEU A 2 4.74 17.49 3.62
C LEU A 2 6.00 18.21 4.13
N ARG A 3 6.73 18.91 3.26
CA ARG A 3 7.94 19.66 3.63
C ARG A 3 7.65 20.77 4.64
N ASP A 4 6.56 21.51 4.44
CA ASP A 4 6.14 22.60 5.32
C ASP A 4 5.72 22.07 6.70
N TYR A 5 4.98 20.95 6.72
CA TYR A 5 4.65 20.24 7.95
C TYR A 5 5.90 19.86 8.73
N LEU A 6 6.87 19.21 8.08
CA LEU A 6 8.12 18.78 8.72
C LEU A 6 8.94 19.97 9.24
N ARG A 7 8.92 21.12 8.54
CA ARG A 7 9.55 22.36 9.00
C ARG A 7 8.95 22.81 10.32
N MET A 8 7.63 22.91 10.39
CA MET A 8 6.93 23.32 11.61
C MET A 8 7.16 22.32 12.75
N GLU A 9 7.04 21.02 12.47
CA GLU A 9 7.29 19.97 13.46
C GLU A 9 8.72 20.04 14.03
N TYR A 10 9.73 20.30 13.17
CA TYR A 10 11.11 20.45 13.59
C TYR A 10 11.30 21.65 14.52
N ILE A 11 10.73 22.81 14.18
CA ILE A 11 10.78 24.03 15.01
C ILE A 11 10.16 23.74 16.39
N CYS A 12 8.95 23.18 16.40
CA CYS A 12 8.23 22.88 17.64
C CYS A 12 8.96 21.88 18.54
N LYS A 13 9.50 20.78 17.99
CA LYS A 13 10.11 19.70 18.78
C LYS A 13 11.55 19.95 19.16
N ARG A 14 12.35 20.59 18.30
CA ARG A 14 13.80 20.73 18.52
C ARG A 14 14.18 22.06 19.19
N LYS A 15 13.27 23.03 19.31
CA LYS A 15 13.55 24.38 19.85
C LYS A 15 14.82 25.01 19.24
N ARG A 16 15.13 24.66 17.99
CA ARG A 16 16.30 25.13 17.24
C ARG A 16 15.85 26.04 16.11
N ASN A 17 16.81 26.78 15.59
CA ASN A 17 16.65 27.65 14.43
C ASN A 17 15.99 26.90 13.26
N ASP A 18 15.28 27.68 12.44
CA ASP A 18 14.49 27.22 11.32
C ASP A 18 15.29 26.31 10.36
N ARG A 19 14.83 25.06 10.20
CA ARG A 19 15.38 24.13 9.21
C ARG A 19 14.47 24.10 8.00
N THR A 20 14.93 24.64 6.89
CA THR A 20 14.16 24.65 5.64
C THR A 20 14.26 23.31 4.91
N PHE A 21 13.12 22.65 4.70
CA PHE A 21 13.01 21.48 3.84
C PHE A 21 12.62 21.92 2.43
N THR A 22 13.56 21.92 1.49
CA THR A 22 13.35 22.31 0.09
C THR A 22 13.30 21.08 -0.82
N ARG A 23 13.14 21.28 -2.14
CA ARG A 23 13.18 20.18 -3.11
C ARG A 23 14.57 19.55 -3.21
N GLU A 24 15.60 20.30 -2.88
CA GLU A 24 17.01 19.91 -2.94
C GLU A 24 17.44 19.20 -1.65
N THR A 25 17.00 19.70 -0.48
CA THR A 25 17.36 19.13 0.83
C THR A 25 16.49 17.95 1.24
N LEU A 26 15.23 17.89 0.78
CA LEU A 26 14.34 16.74 0.94
C LEU A 26 13.72 16.39 -0.41
N LYS A 27 14.49 15.63 -1.21
CA LYS A 27 14.09 15.19 -2.55
C LYS A 27 12.88 14.26 -2.47
N GLY A 28 11.90 14.51 -3.32
CA GLY A 28 10.75 13.61 -3.50
C GLY A 28 11.07 12.54 -4.54
N ALA A 29 10.51 11.34 -4.36
CA ALA A 29 10.64 10.23 -5.30
C ALA A 29 9.28 9.75 -5.78
N VAL A 30 9.19 9.42 -7.05
CA VAL A 30 8.08 8.63 -7.61
C VAL A 30 8.70 7.33 -8.15
N PRO A 31 8.94 6.33 -7.29
CA PRO A 31 9.57 5.08 -7.71
C PRO A 31 8.70 4.34 -8.74
N CYS A 32 9.35 3.58 -9.61
CA CYS A 32 8.63 2.66 -10.49
C CYS A 32 8.24 1.41 -9.70
N VAL A 33 6.93 1.20 -9.53
CA VAL A 33 6.34 0.13 -8.71
C VAL A 33 5.22 -0.59 -9.46
N PRO A 34 4.79 -1.79 -9.02
CA PRO A 34 3.59 -2.45 -9.56
C PRO A 34 2.40 -1.49 -9.55
N LYS A 35 1.68 -1.40 -10.68
CA LYS A 35 0.58 -0.45 -10.85
C LYS A 35 -0.76 -1.17 -10.79
N GLN A 36 -1.71 -0.61 -10.04
CA GLN A 36 -3.08 -1.10 -10.07
C GLN A 36 -3.69 -0.98 -11.47
N THR A 37 -4.49 -1.98 -11.85
CA THR A 37 -5.19 -2.01 -13.14
C THR A 37 -6.64 -1.50 -13.06
N ASN A 38 -7.09 -1.07 -11.88
CA ASN A 38 -8.46 -0.60 -11.61
C ASN A 38 -8.47 0.60 -10.63
N PHE A 39 -9.66 1.16 -10.37
CA PHE A 39 -9.85 2.37 -9.55
C PHE A 39 -10.23 2.10 -8.08
N ILE A 40 -10.43 0.84 -7.70
CA ILE A 40 -11.01 0.48 -6.39
C ILE A 40 -10.00 -0.19 -5.44
N ASP A 41 -8.86 -0.67 -5.96
CA ASP A 41 -7.88 -1.43 -5.18
C ASP A 41 -6.72 -0.58 -4.65
N CYS A 42 -6.80 0.75 -4.72
CA CYS A 42 -5.70 1.63 -4.28
C CYS A 42 -5.34 1.40 -2.80
N GLY A 43 -6.35 1.16 -1.95
CA GLY A 43 -6.14 0.81 -0.54
C GLY A 43 -5.44 -0.54 -0.36
N LEU A 44 -5.75 -1.55 -1.18
CA LEU A 44 -5.08 -2.86 -1.12
C LEU A 44 -3.62 -2.76 -1.55
N TYR A 45 -3.33 -1.96 -2.58
CA TYR A 45 -1.96 -1.66 -3.00
C TYR A 45 -1.18 -0.93 -1.90
N THR A 46 -1.78 0.07 -1.23
CA THR A 46 -1.16 0.73 -0.07
C THR A 46 -0.77 -0.27 1.01
N LEU A 47 -1.67 -1.20 1.37
CA LEU A 47 -1.37 -2.26 2.35
C LEU A 47 -0.26 -3.20 1.85
N GLN A 48 -0.24 -3.53 0.55
CA GLN A 48 0.80 -4.37 -0.02
C GLN A 48 2.17 -3.69 -0.08
N PHE A 49 2.24 -2.40 -0.39
CA PHE A 49 3.49 -1.63 -0.34
C PHE A 49 4.06 -1.59 1.07
N THR A 50 3.22 -1.31 2.06
CA THR A 50 3.64 -1.31 3.47
C THR A 50 4.19 -2.66 3.90
N GLU A 51 3.46 -3.75 3.60
CA GLU A 51 3.91 -5.12 3.94
C GLU A 51 5.23 -5.48 3.24
N SER A 52 5.37 -5.15 1.95
CA SER A 52 6.57 -5.43 1.18
C SER A 52 7.77 -4.62 1.68
N PHE A 53 7.55 -3.38 2.10
CA PHE A 53 8.58 -2.53 2.70
C PHE A 53 9.08 -3.09 4.04
N PHE A 54 8.19 -3.58 4.90
CA PHE A 54 8.62 -4.19 6.17
C PHE A 54 9.28 -5.56 5.97
N ARG A 55 8.84 -6.35 4.98
CA ARG A 55 9.44 -7.66 4.69
C ARG A 55 10.81 -7.53 4.01
N GLN A 56 10.93 -6.61 3.06
CA GLN A 56 12.17 -6.36 2.32
C GLN A 56 12.34 -4.84 2.11
N PRO A 57 12.93 -4.14 3.08
CA PRO A 57 13.08 -2.69 3.01
C PRO A 57 14.03 -2.29 1.87
N LEU A 58 13.79 -1.11 1.31
CA LEU A 58 14.69 -0.49 0.35
C LEU A 58 16.05 -0.25 1.00
N LYS A 59 17.10 -0.76 0.36
CA LYS A 59 18.49 -0.56 0.80
C LYS A 59 19.16 0.63 0.10
N ASP A 60 18.72 0.94 -1.11
CA ASP A 60 19.24 2.04 -1.91
C ASP A 60 18.12 3.04 -2.23
N TYR A 61 18.34 4.29 -1.85
CA TYR A 61 17.42 5.41 -2.06
C TYR A 61 17.94 6.39 -3.12
N ARG A 62 19.02 6.04 -3.84
CA ARG A 62 19.53 6.84 -4.95
C ARG A 62 18.53 6.82 -6.11
N PHE A 63 18.46 7.94 -6.81
CA PHE A 63 17.58 8.11 -7.96
C PHE A 63 18.24 7.61 -9.25
N PRO A 64 17.48 6.98 -10.17
CA PRO A 64 16.06 6.58 -10.04
C PRO A 64 15.89 5.29 -9.22
N ILE A 65 14.81 5.21 -8.43
CA ILE A 65 14.48 4.01 -7.66
C ILE A 65 13.69 3.04 -8.56
N SER A 66 14.39 2.11 -9.20
CA SER A 66 13.85 1.14 -10.16
C SER A 66 13.88 -0.32 -9.68
N SER A 67 14.56 -0.61 -8.56
CA SER A 67 14.71 -1.98 -8.03
C SER A 67 13.40 -2.63 -7.57
N ILE A 68 12.31 -1.87 -7.51
CA ILE A 68 11.00 -2.30 -7.00
C ILE A 68 9.90 -2.28 -8.07
N VAL A 69 10.24 -2.30 -9.35
CA VAL A 69 9.25 -2.42 -10.45
C VAL A 69 8.41 -3.68 -10.31
N ASN A 70 9.02 -4.79 -9.91
CA ASN A 70 8.37 -6.08 -9.65
C ASN A 70 8.41 -6.43 -8.16
N TRP A 71 8.11 -5.46 -7.29
CA TRP A 71 8.25 -5.64 -5.84
C TRP A 71 7.39 -6.79 -5.28
N PHE A 72 6.26 -7.06 -5.94
CA PHE A 72 5.37 -8.17 -5.63
C PHE A 72 4.55 -8.55 -6.88
N ASP A 73 4.00 -9.77 -6.88
CA ASP A 73 3.08 -10.24 -7.90
C ASP A 73 1.67 -9.66 -7.68
N GLU A 74 1.02 -9.21 -8.76
CA GLU A 74 -0.37 -8.69 -8.73
C GLU A 74 -1.38 -9.72 -8.20
N ALA A 75 -1.10 -11.02 -8.37
CA ALA A 75 -1.92 -12.11 -7.84
C ALA A 75 -2.04 -12.05 -6.30
N ILE A 76 -1.01 -11.56 -5.61
CA ILE A 76 -1.04 -11.37 -4.15
C ILE A 76 -2.13 -10.36 -3.77
N VAL A 77 -2.19 -9.22 -4.49
CA VAL A 77 -3.17 -8.17 -4.22
C VAL A 77 -4.59 -8.65 -4.54
N ALA A 78 -4.76 -9.42 -5.63
CA ALA A 78 -6.05 -9.97 -6.02
C ALA A 78 -6.68 -10.87 -4.92
N GLY A 79 -5.86 -11.65 -4.20
CA GLY A 79 -6.31 -12.46 -3.06
C GLY A 79 -6.44 -11.70 -1.74
N LYS A 80 -5.91 -10.48 -1.66
CA LYS A 80 -5.70 -9.78 -0.38
C LYS A 80 -7.00 -9.39 0.31
N ARG A 81 -8.03 -9.00 -0.44
CA ARG A 81 -9.36 -8.67 0.14
C ARG A 81 -9.96 -9.86 0.89
N LYS A 82 -9.86 -11.06 0.30
CA LYS A 82 -10.31 -12.31 0.92
C LYS A 82 -9.49 -12.66 2.15
N ALA A 83 -8.17 -12.46 2.08
CA ALA A 83 -7.26 -12.69 3.21
C ALA A 83 -7.59 -11.77 4.40
N ILE A 84 -7.81 -10.47 4.14
CA ILE A 84 -8.19 -9.49 5.19
C ILE A 84 -9.53 -9.86 5.83
N ALA A 85 -10.55 -10.19 5.03
CA ALA A 85 -11.85 -10.58 5.58
C ALA A 85 -11.77 -11.82 6.49
N ARG A 86 -10.98 -12.83 6.08
CA ARG A 86 -10.72 -14.02 6.90
C ARG A 86 -9.96 -13.69 8.18
N LEU A 87 -8.96 -12.82 8.10
CA LEU A 87 -8.19 -12.38 9.26
C LEU A 87 -9.09 -11.67 10.27
N ILE A 88 -9.93 -10.73 9.82
CA ILE A 88 -10.89 -10.04 10.69
C ILE A 88 -11.81 -11.04 11.38
N LYS A 89 -12.40 -11.99 10.63
CA LYS A 89 -13.27 -13.02 11.22
C LYS A 89 -12.52 -13.87 12.26
N THR A 90 -11.30 -14.30 11.95
CA THR A 90 -10.46 -15.08 12.87
C THR A 90 -10.21 -14.31 14.17
N LEU A 91 -9.83 -13.03 14.08
CA LEU A 91 -9.56 -12.21 15.26
C LEU A 91 -10.86 -11.90 16.04
N MET A 92 -11.99 -11.72 15.37
CA MET A 92 -13.28 -11.56 16.04
C MET A 92 -13.64 -12.79 16.87
N ASP A 93 -13.44 -13.99 16.32
CA ASP A 93 -13.75 -15.24 17.00
C ASP A 93 -12.76 -15.51 18.16
N GLU A 94 -11.51 -15.09 18.01
CA GLU A 94 -10.47 -15.22 19.06
C GLU A 94 -10.71 -14.27 20.24
N TYR A 95 -10.93 -12.97 19.98
CA TYR A 95 -11.04 -11.96 21.03
C TYR A 95 -12.47 -11.75 21.55
N ASN A 96 -13.48 -12.23 20.83
CA ASN A 96 -14.88 -12.13 21.25
C ASN A 96 -15.69 -13.37 20.80
N PRO A 97 -15.40 -14.56 21.37
CA PRO A 97 -15.96 -15.83 20.91
C PRO A 97 -17.49 -15.95 21.07
N ASN A 98 -18.09 -15.17 21.97
CA ASN A 98 -19.54 -15.15 22.21
C ASN A 98 -20.23 -13.97 21.52
N ASN A 99 -19.60 -13.37 20.50
CA ASN A 99 -20.27 -12.33 19.73
C ASN A 99 -21.36 -12.94 18.84
N ASN A 100 -22.57 -12.41 18.92
CA ASN A 100 -23.68 -12.76 18.02
C ASN A 100 -23.61 -11.95 16.71
N PHE A 101 -22.42 -11.49 16.32
CA PHE A 101 -22.26 -10.57 15.20
C PHE A 101 -22.12 -11.35 13.90
N ILE A 102 -23.16 -11.28 13.06
CA ILE A 102 -23.18 -11.94 11.75
C ILE A 102 -22.53 -10.99 10.75
N LEU A 103 -21.36 -11.37 10.22
CA LEU A 103 -20.72 -10.61 9.15
C LEU A 103 -21.52 -10.75 7.85
N PRO A 104 -21.62 -9.68 7.04
CA PRO A 104 -22.30 -9.76 5.76
C PRO A 104 -21.57 -10.74 4.83
N PRO A 105 -22.30 -11.48 3.98
CA PRO A 105 -21.68 -12.34 2.98
C PRO A 105 -20.92 -11.47 1.97
N ILE A 106 -19.62 -11.72 1.83
CA ILE A 106 -18.76 -11.04 0.85
C ILE A 106 -18.41 -12.03 -0.25
N SER A 107 -18.83 -11.74 -1.48
CA SER A 107 -18.38 -12.48 -2.65
C SER A 107 -16.99 -12.01 -3.06
N PHE A 108 -16.08 -12.97 -3.27
CA PHE A 108 -14.76 -12.71 -3.83
C PHE A 108 -14.69 -13.35 -5.21
N SER A 109 -14.60 -12.54 -6.25
CA SER A 109 -14.36 -13.04 -7.61
C SER A 109 -13.09 -13.88 -7.63
N THR A 110 -13.16 -15.07 -8.21
CA THR A 110 -11.96 -15.92 -8.34
C THR A 110 -11.11 -15.44 -9.52
N PRO A 111 -9.78 -15.65 -9.49
CA PRO A 111 -8.88 -15.19 -10.56
C PRO A 111 -9.24 -15.66 -11.98
N GLY A 112 -10.08 -16.69 -12.12
CA GLY A 112 -10.55 -17.24 -13.40
C GLY A 112 -11.72 -16.49 -14.06
N GLU A 113 -12.37 -15.54 -13.39
CA GLU A 113 -13.55 -14.82 -13.92
C GLU A 113 -13.21 -13.50 -14.63
N ARG A 114 -11.94 -13.14 -14.74
CA ARG A 114 -11.57 -11.92 -15.49
C ARG A 114 -11.72 -12.18 -16.99
N PRO A 115 -12.62 -11.48 -17.72
CA PRO A 115 -12.73 -11.63 -19.15
C PRO A 115 -11.39 -11.29 -19.79
N LYS A 116 -10.89 -12.20 -20.63
CA LYS A 116 -9.69 -11.96 -21.45
C LYS A 116 -9.93 -10.68 -22.24
N LYS A 117 -9.12 -9.63 -22.00
CA LYS A 117 -9.14 -8.42 -22.83
C LYS A 117 -8.92 -8.86 -24.27
N VAL A 118 -9.97 -8.76 -25.09
CA VAL A 118 -9.88 -8.96 -26.54
C VAL A 118 -8.91 -7.92 -27.06
N ARG A 119 -7.72 -8.37 -27.49
CA ARG A 119 -6.79 -7.54 -28.27
C ARG A 119 -7.53 -7.14 -29.54
N ARG A 120 -7.97 -5.88 -29.63
CA ARG A 120 -8.31 -5.27 -30.92
C ARG A 120 -7.01 -5.22 -31.72
N LYS A 121 -6.93 -6.00 -32.80
CA LYS A 121 -5.89 -5.84 -33.82
C LYS A 121 -6.07 -4.44 -34.41
N MET A 122 -4.95 -3.69 -34.51
CA MET A 122 -4.83 -2.58 -35.46
C MET A 122 -4.89 -3.13 -36.88
#